data_AF-A0A843RZQ8-F1
#
_entry.id   AF-A0A843RZQ8-F1
#
_cell.length_a   1.000
_cell.length_b   1.000
_cell.length_c   1.000
_cell.angle_alpha   90.00
_cell.angle_beta   90.00
_cell.angle_gamma   90.00
#
_symmetry.space_group_name_H-M   'P 1'
#
loop_
_entity.id
_entity.type
_entity.pdbx_description
1 polymer ?
#
loop_
_entity_poly.entity_id
_entity_poly.type
_entity_poly.pdbx_seq_one_letter_code
_entity_poly.pdbx_strand_id
1 'polypeptide(L)'
;MSNFRRWWPKRLGAGDVSKELSQQADDMEAQRSIPGIRIKASGDNALVTVDLDEIGPEAQPLIMEEMAQQEGLAIFRGSVEHGYAMRAVASHLQCPRCKAQTRQQMANFIYATNIAPRAMFAPAGYFCTACPTVIVDENLIAVGLKEGYRFRAVVGIDYGRERDPDLFRTWNGHEPMYILDEEGRVMDLVTGDQRHSTERAHRRHAGRDSTTGKRRRRMAQQSRRRNRR
;
A
#
# COMPACT_ATOMS: atom_id res chain seq x y z
N MET A 1 2.68 69.14 -5.50
CA MET A 1 1.39 68.45 -5.72
C MET A 1 1.18 67.54 -4.52
N SER A 2 0.68 68.06 -3.40
CA SER A 2 -0.73 68.23 -3.02
C SER A 2 -1.28 67.02 -2.24
N ASN A 3 -1.44 67.26 -0.92
CA ASN A 3 -2.50 66.85 0.02
C ASN A 3 -2.70 65.36 0.40
N PHE A 4 -2.57 64.96 1.67
CA PHE A 4 -3.44 65.17 2.88
C PHE A 4 -4.68 64.24 2.95
N ARG A 5 -4.69 63.26 3.88
CA ARG A 5 -5.52 63.22 5.12
C ARG A 5 -5.74 61.81 5.68
N ARG A 6 -5.67 61.77 7.02
CA ARG A 6 -6.06 60.74 7.99
C ARG A 6 -7.47 60.18 7.76
N TRP A 7 -7.69 58.92 8.18
CA TRP A 7 -8.78 58.60 9.11
C TRP A 7 -8.58 57.25 9.81
N TRP A 8 -8.67 57.27 11.15
CA TRP A 8 -8.97 56.13 12.03
C TRP A 8 -10.43 56.30 12.48
N PRO A 9 -11.16 55.22 12.76
CA PRO A 9 -12.16 55.21 13.81
C PRO A 9 -11.77 54.30 14.98
N LYS A 10 -12.03 54.79 16.18
CA LYS A 10 -11.96 54.07 17.46
C LYS A 10 -13.18 53.14 17.65
N ARG A 11 -12.92 52.02 18.33
CA ARG A 11 -13.77 51.18 19.19
C ARG A 11 -15.26 51.51 19.31
N LEU A 12 -16.11 50.50 19.04
CA LEU A 12 -17.23 49.95 19.84
C LEU A 12 -17.53 48.56 19.21
N GLY A 13 -17.86 47.46 19.87
CA GLY A 13 -18.10 47.12 21.26
C GLY A 13 -17.87 45.60 21.46
N ALA A 14 -17.73 45.20 22.72
CA ALA A 14 -17.70 43.80 23.11
C ALA A 14 -19.15 43.26 23.14
N GLY A 15 -19.40 42.18 22.40
CA GLY A 15 -20.65 41.43 22.43
C GLY A 15 -20.64 40.38 21.32
N ASP A 16 -20.71 39.11 21.73
CA ASP A 16 -21.04 37.96 20.89
C ASP A 16 -20.12 37.58 19.71
N VAL A 17 -18.85 37.25 20.00
CA VAL A 17 -17.99 36.50 19.06
C VAL A 17 -17.71 35.06 19.54
N SER A 18 -18.15 34.71 20.76
CA SER A 18 -17.77 33.44 21.39
C SER A 18 -18.73 32.27 21.13
N LYS A 19 -19.76 32.43 20.29
CA LYS A 19 -20.68 31.33 19.93
C LYS A 19 -20.62 30.88 18.47
N GLU A 20 -20.19 31.73 17.54
CA GLU A 20 -20.06 31.34 16.12
C GLU A 20 -18.75 30.59 15.81
N LEU A 21 -17.71 30.74 16.65
CA LEU A 21 -16.44 30.02 16.47
C LEU A 21 -16.46 28.56 16.95
N SER A 22 -17.47 28.16 17.74
CA SER A 22 -17.61 26.75 18.17
C SER A 22 -18.47 25.92 17.23
N GLN A 23 -19.19 26.53 16.27
CA GLN A 23 -19.95 25.79 15.26
C GLN A 23 -19.18 25.58 13.95
N GLN A 24 -18.13 26.36 13.68
CA GLN A 24 -17.23 26.12 12.54
C GLN A 24 -16.19 25.01 12.78
N ALA A 25 -16.00 24.56 14.03
CA ALA A 25 -15.06 23.49 14.34
C ALA A 25 -15.68 22.09 14.20
N ASP A 26 -16.99 21.95 14.40
CA ASP A 26 -17.69 20.66 14.30
C ASP A 26 -18.19 20.35 12.88
N ASP A 27 -18.24 21.34 11.98
CA ASP A 27 -18.67 21.16 10.58
C ASP A 27 -17.52 20.73 9.63
N MET A 28 -16.28 20.62 10.11
CA MET A 28 -15.15 20.07 9.33
C MET A 28 -14.99 18.55 9.45
N GLU A 29 -15.74 17.88 10.33
CA GLU A 29 -15.66 16.42 10.56
C GLU A 29 -16.78 15.63 9.87
N ALA A 30 -17.38 16.19 8.83
CA ALA A 30 -18.28 15.49 7.92
C ALA A 30 -17.78 15.58 6.48
N GLN A 31 -16.50 15.26 6.25
CA GLN A 31 -16.07 14.87 4.91
C GLN A 31 -16.85 13.62 4.53
N ARG A 32 -17.86 13.81 3.67
CA ARG A 32 -18.60 12.75 2.98
C ARG A 32 -17.59 11.73 2.48
N SER A 33 -17.53 10.57 3.13
CA SER A 33 -16.67 9.48 2.73
C SER A 33 -17.07 9.09 1.29
N ILE A 34 -16.27 9.48 0.31
CA ILE A 34 -16.44 8.97 -1.05
C ILE A 34 -16.05 7.49 -0.99
N PRO A 35 -16.94 6.56 -1.37
CA PRO A 35 -16.60 5.13 -1.44
C PRO A 35 -15.30 4.95 -2.23
N GLY A 36 -14.38 4.13 -1.71
CA GLY A 36 -13.06 3.91 -2.31
C GLY A 36 -11.96 4.88 -1.89
N ILE A 37 -12.23 6.06 -1.34
CA ILE A 37 -11.19 7.01 -0.90
C ILE A 37 -11.01 6.93 0.61
N ARG A 38 -9.81 6.55 1.07
CA ARG A 38 -9.44 6.54 2.48
C ARG A 38 -8.32 7.52 2.75
N ILE A 39 -8.60 8.50 3.60
CA ILE A 39 -7.62 9.45 4.10
C ILE A 39 -7.15 8.93 5.47
N LYS A 40 -5.86 8.64 5.62
CA LYS A 40 -5.25 8.34 6.90
C LYS A 40 -4.21 9.41 7.21
N ALA A 41 -4.46 10.19 8.25
CA ALA A 41 -3.46 11.10 8.79
C ALA A 41 -2.44 10.32 9.62
N SER A 42 -1.15 10.49 9.34
CA SER A 42 -0.06 9.95 10.14
C SER A 42 0.97 11.07 10.40
N GLY A 43 0.87 11.72 11.55
CA GLY A 43 1.68 12.90 11.87
C GLY A 43 1.26 14.11 11.03
N ASP A 44 2.23 14.87 10.53
CA ASP A 44 2.00 16.07 9.70
C ASP A 44 1.60 15.74 8.24
N ASN A 45 1.55 14.47 7.86
CA ASN A 45 1.21 14.03 6.52
C ASN A 45 -0.17 13.35 6.49
N ALA A 46 -1.08 13.87 5.68
CA ALA A 46 -2.32 13.20 5.32
C ALA A 46 -2.04 12.29 4.12
N LEU A 47 -2.17 10.97 4.29
CA LEU A 47 -2.06 10.02 3.18
C LEU A 47 -3.45 9.75 2.62
N VAL A 48 -3.68 10.15 1.37
CA VAL A 48 -4.88 9.76 0.61
C VAL A 48 -4.57 8.48 -0.14
N THR A 49 -5.29 7.40 0.18
CA THR A 49 -5.22 6.11 -0.52
C THR A 49 -6.54 5.82 -1.19
N VAL A 50 -6.50 5.31 -2.41
CA VAL A 50 -7.70 5.00 -3.17
C VAL A 50 -7.76 3.52 -3.53
N ASP A 51 -8.83 2.87 -3.11
CA ASP A 51 -9.22 1.51 -3.45
C ASP A 51 -9.98 1.54 -4.78
N LEU A 52 -9.27 1.21 -5.86
CA LEU A 52 -9.81 1.29 -7.21
C LEU A 52 -10.96 0.30 -7.46
N ASP A 53 -11.10 -0.75 -6.65
CA ASP A 53 -12.20 -1.72 -6.73
C ASP A 53 -13.57 -1.08 -6.46
N GLU A 54 -13.60 0.02 -5.68
CA GLU A 54 -14.82 0.72 -5.28
C GLU A 54 -15.17 1.88 -6.24
N ILE A 55 -14.32 2.17 -7.22
CA ILE A 55 -14.46 3.28 -8.17
C ILE A 55 -14.70 2.73 -9.58
N GLY A 56 -15.74 3.23 -10.25
CA GLY A 56 -16.05 2.86 -11.62
C GLY A 56 -14.88 3.16 -12.59
N PRO A 57 -14.65 2.32 -13.61
CA PRO A 57 -13.45 2.40 -14.46
C PRO A 57 -13.31 3.73 -15.22
N GLU A 58 -14.41 4.45 -15.44
CA GLU A 58 -14.39 5.76 -16.12
C GLU A 58 -13.90 6.90 -15.22
N ALA A 59 -14.07 6.77 -13.90
CA ALA A 59 -13.67 7.80 -12.93
C ALA A 59 -12.22 7.62 -12.42
N GLN A 60 -11.65 6.43 -12.58
CA GLN A 60 -10.30 6.13 -12.07
C GLN A 60 -9.21 7.06 -12.62
N PRO A 61 -9.12 7.34 -13.93
CA PRO A 61 -8.05 8.20 -14.46
C PRO A 61 -8.11 9.62 -13.90
N LEU A 62 -9.32 10.19 -13.80
CA LEU A 62 -9.54 11.54 -13.27
C LEU A 62 -9.12 11.67 -11.80
N ILE A 63 -9.45 10.65 -10.99
CA ILE A 63 -9.09 10.63 -9.57
C ILE A 63 -7.58 10.44 -9.40
N MET A 64 -6.95 9.59 -10.21
CA MET A 64 -5.51 9.40 -10.18
C MET A 64 -4.74 10.68 -10.55
N GLU A 65 -5.20 11.39 -11.58
CA GLU A 65 -4.61 12.68 -12.00
C GLU A 65 -4.74 13.75 -10.91
N GLU A 66 -5.92 13.89 -10.32
CA GLU A 66 -6.18 14.84 -9.22
C GLU A 66 -5.29 14.54 -8.01
N MET A 67 -5.20 13.27 -7.58
CA MET A 67 -4.33 12.88 -6.47
C MET A 67 -2.85 13.15 -6.77
N ALA A 68 -2.39 12.82 -7.98
CA ALA A 68 -1.02 13.08 -8.38
C ALA A 68 -0.70 14.59 -8.36
N GLN A 69 -1.65 15.42 -8.78
CA GLN A 69 -1.54 16.88 -8.72
C GLN A 69 -1.52 17.41 -7.28
N GLN A 70 -2.38 16.89 -6.40
CA GLN A 70 -2.43 17.28 -4.98
C GLN A 70 -1.14 16.96 -4.24
N GLU A 71 -0.54 15.80 -4.50
CA GLU A 71 0.73 15.37 -3.92
C GLU A 71 1.95 16.01 -4.60
N GLY A 72 1.76 16.69 -5.74
CA GLY A 72 2.86 17.25 -6.53
C GLY A 72 3.80 16.19 -7.13
N LEU A 73 3.30 14.95 -7.30
CA LEU A 73 4.08 13.81 -7.77
C LEU A 73 3.62 13.37 -9.16
N ALA A 74 4.58 13.07 -10.04
CA ALA A 74 4.26 12.54 -11.36
C ALA A 74 3.73 11.10 -11.26
N ILE A 75 2.80 10.74 -12.15
CA ILE A 75 2.38 9.33 -12.34
C ILE A 75 3.47 8.59 -13.12
N PHE A 76 3.88 7.43 -12.62
CA PHE A 76 4.84 6.58 -13.30
C PHE A 76 4.24 5.93 -14.54
N ARG A 77 4.89 6.12 -15.70
CA ARG A 77 4.48 5.54 -17.00
C ARG A 77 5.48 4.54 -17.59
N GLY A 78 6.62 4.33 -16.93
CA GLY A 78 7.65 3.38 -17.39
C GLY A 78 7.30 1.92 -17.11
N SER A 79 8.16 0.99 -17.50
CA SER A 79 8.08 -0.43 -17.10
C SER A 79 8.99 -0.72 -15.90
N VAL A 80 8.66 -1.77 -15.16
CA VAL A 80 9.46 -2.24 -14.02
C VAL A 80 9.69 -3.74 -14.14
N GLU A 81 10.93 -4.15 -13.94
CA GLU A 81 11.29 -5.57 -13.87
C GLU A 81 11.81 -5.94 -12.48
N HIS A 82 12.34 -4.99 -11.72
CA HIS A 82 13.03 -5.25 -10.47
C HIS A 82 12.40 -4.45 -9.33
N GLY A 83 11.96 -5.15 -8.29
CA GLY A 83 11.47 -4.54 -7.06
C GLY A 83 12.45 -4.70 -5.91
N TYR A 84 12.54 -3.71 -5.05
CA TYR A 84 13.24 -3.78 -3.77
C TYR A 84 12.32 -3.26 -2.67
N ALA A 85 12.28 -3.92 -1.52
CA ALA A 85 11.65 -3.35 -0.34
C ALA A 85 12.51 -2.20 0.18
N MET A 86 11.90 -1.10 0.63
CA MET A 86 12.63 0.04 1.20
C MET A 86 13.52 -0.39 2.39
N ARG A 87 13.04 -1.33 3.22
CA ARG A 87 13.82 -1.89 4.33
C ARG A 87 15.06 -2.71 3.91
N ALA A 88 15.15 -3.11 2.64
CA ALA A 88 16.24 -3.93 2.11
C ALA A 88 17.34 -3.09 1.41
N VAL A 89 17.17 -1.77 1.33
CA VAL A 89 18.14 -0.85 0.69
C VAL A 89 18.70 0.12 1.72
N ALA A 90 19.95 0.55 1.50
CA ALA A 90 20.59 1.53 2.37
C ALA A 90 20.04 2.96 2.19
N SER A 91 19.58 3.29 0.97
CA SER A 91 19.00 4.59 0.65
C SER A 91 17.98 4.42 -0.47
N HIS A 92 16.84 5.12 -0.36
CA HIS A 92 15.80 5.17 -1.38
C HIS A 92 16.06 6.25 -2.44
N LEU A 93 17.15 7.04 -2.32
CA LEU A 93 17.55 8.09 -3.28
C LEU A 93 18.48 7.56 -4.39
N GLN A 94 19.02 6.35 -4.21
CA GLN A 94 19.91 5.71 -5.18
C GLN A 94 19.45 4.28 -5.47
N CYS A 95 19.43 3.94 -6.75
CA CYS A 95 19.06 2.60 -7.19
C CYS A 95 20.08 1.57 -6.69
N PRO A 96 19.65 0.50 -5.99
CA PRO A 96 20.57 -0.52 -5.49
C PRO A 96 21.31 -1.26 -6.62
N ARG A 97 20.71 -1.34 -7.82
CA ARG A 97 21.20 -2.09 -8.98
C ARG A 97 22.22 -1.32 -9.82
N CYS A 98 21.88 -0.10 -10.26
CA CYS A 98 22.74 0.69 -11.17
C CYS A 98 23.31 1.96 -10.54
N LYS A 99 22.97 2.27 -9.28
CA LYS A 99 23.41 3.46 -8.53
C LYS A 99 22.92 4.81 -9.07
N ALA A 100 22.12 4.82 -10.13
CA ALA A 100 21.46 6.04 -10.61
C ALA A 100 20.47 6.60 -9.58
N GLN A 101 20.09 7.86 -9.76
CA GLN A 101 19.07 8.49 -8.92
C GLN A 101 17.71 7.81 -9.08
N THR A 102 16.94 7.84 -8.01
CA THR A 102 15.53 7.42 -7.99
C THR A 102 14.65 8.63 -7.71
N ARG A 103 13.42 8.60 -8.21
CA ARG A 103 12.41 9.65 -7.98
C ARG A 103 11.14 9.03 -7.44
N GLN A 104 10.55 9.65 -6.44
CA GLN A 104 9.24 9.24 -5.93
C GLN A 104 8.18 9.58 -6.98
N GLN A 105 7.30 8.64 -7.28
CA GLN A 105 6.21 8.80 -8.24
C GLN A 105 4.98 8.04 -7.76
N MET A 106 3.80 8.46 -8.25
CA MET A 106 2.55 7.75 -8.01
C MET A 106 2.45 6.55 -8.96
N ALA A 107 2.00 5.40 -8.46
CA ALA A 107 1.73 4.23 -9.29
C ALA A 107 0.65 3.34 -8.65
N ASN A 108 0.07 2.43 -9.44
CA ASN A 108 -0.78 1.37 -8.91
C ASN A 108 0.09 0.18 -8.51
N PHE A 109 0.27 -0.04 -7.21
CA PHE A 109 1.01 -1.18 -6.71
C PHE A 109 0.10 -2.38 -6.57
N ILE A 110 0.47 -3.50 -7.19
CA ILE A 110 -0.20 -4.79 -6.98
C ILE A 110 0.35 -5.39 -5.70
N TYR A 111 -0.53 -5.66 -4.75
CA TYR A 111 -0.17 -6.27 -3.47
C TYR A 111 -1.02 -7.51 -3.20
N ALA A 112 -0.36 -8.54 -2.66
CA ALA A 112 -0.99 -9.75 -2.22
C ALA A 112 -1.53 -9.58 -0.79
N THR A 113 -2.72 -10.13 -0.55
CA THR A 113 -3.32 -10.22 0.78
C THR A 113 -3.61 -11.68 1.15
N ASN A 114 -4.11 -11.91 2.35
CA ASN A 114 -4.62 -13.22 2.77
C ASN A 114 -5.91 -13.67 2.05
N ILE A 115 -6.56 -12.80 1.27
CA ILE A 115 -7.84 -13.09 0.61
C ILE A 115 -7.69 -13.10 -0.91
N ALA A 116 -7.16 -12.02 -1.48
CA ALA A 116 -6.97 -11.85 -2.93
C ALA A 116 -5.91 -10.77 -3.21
N PRO A 117 -5.25 -10.80 -4.38
CA PRO A 117 -4.44 -9.67 -4.84
C PRO A 117 -5.32 -8.46 -5.13
N ARG A 118 -4.76 -7.26 -4.88
CA ARG A 118 -5.42 -5.97 -5.10
C ARG A 118 -4.41 -4.96 -5.65
N ALA A 119 -4.91 -3.85 -6.20
CA ALA A 119 -4.10 -2.70 -6.61
C ALA A 119 -4.38 -1.49 -5.72
N MET A 120 -3.37 -0.68 -5.44
CA MET A 120 -3.51 0.58 -4.70
C MET A 120 -2.72 1.68 -5.40
N PHE A 121 -3.39 2.80 -5.69
CA PHE A 121 -2.73 4.00 -6.19
C PHE A 121 -2.11 4.76 -5.02
N ALA A 122 -0.78 4.86 -4.99
CA ALA A 122 -0.07 5.43 -3.85
C ALA A 122 1.31 6.01 -4.24
N PRO A 123 1.88 6.93 -3.44
CA PRO A 123 3.25 7.43 -3.58
C PRO A 123 4.30 6.47 -2.99
N ALA A 124 4.07 5.16 -3.05
CA ALA A 124 4.92 4.18 -2.35
C ALA A 124 6.22 3.82 -3.10
N GLY A 125 6.43 4.30 -4.33
CA GLY A 125 7.54 3.87 -5.18
C GLY A 125 8.57 4.94 -5.46
N TYR A 126 9.84 4.58 -5.31
CA TYR A 126 10.99 5.34 -5.79
C TYR A 126 11.54 4.64 -7.04
N PHE A 127 11.27 5.23 -8.20
CA PHE A 127 11.58 4.67 -9.51
C PHE A 127 12.94 5.15 -10.00
N CYS A 128 13.77 4.22 -10.46
CA CYS A 128 15.10 4.52 -10.98
C CYS A 128 15.01 5.23 -12.33
N THR A 129 15.81 6.29 -12.53
CA THR A 129 15.80 7.06 -13.78
C THR A 129 16.57 6.41 -14.94
N ALA A 130 17.33 5.34 -14.67
CA ALA A 130 18.23 4.71 -15.65
C ALA A 130 17.96 3.22 -15.95
N CYS A 131 17.16 2.52 -15.15
CA CYS A 131 16.90 1.08 -15.34
C CYS A 131 15.52 0.73 -14.75
N PRO A 132 14.89 -0.40 -15.14
CA PRO A 132 13.52 -0.74 -14.75
C PRO A 132 13.45 -1.29 -13.32
N THR A 133 13.89 -0.49 -12.34
CA THR A 133 13.93 -0.83 -10.92
C THR A 133 13.08 0.15 -10.11
N VAL A 134 12.31 -0.38 -9.18
CA VAL A 134 11.55 0.37 -8.18
C VAL A 134 11.95 -0.05 -6.77
N ILE A 135 12.03 0.91 -5.86
CA ILE A 135 12.12 0.68 -4.42
C ILE A 135 10.75 0.99 -3.83
N VAL A 136 10.14 0.05 -3.13
CA VAL A 136 8.76 0.12 -2.63
C VAL A 136 8.75 0.27 -1.12
N ASP A 137 8.07 1.29 -0.63
CA ASP A 137 7.71 1.43 0.79
C ASP A 137 6.47 0.57 1.09
N GLU A 138 6.72 -0.66 1.53
CA GLU A 138 5.67 -1.60 1.91
C GLU A 138 4.85 -1.14 3.12
N ASN A 139 5.40 -0.27 3.98
CA ASN A 139 4.66 0.23 5.14
C ASN A 139 3.55 1.18 4.69
N LEU A 140 3.84 2.03 3.70
CA LEU A 140 2.87 2.95 3.12
C LEU A 140 1.71 2.18 2.48
N ILE A 141 2.01 1.10 1.74
CA ILE A 141 0.99 0.18 1.22
C ILE A 141 0.21 -0.48 2.37
N ALA A 142 0.91 -1.01 3.39
CA ALA A 142 0.29 -1.68 4.53
C ALA A 142 -0.72 -0.78 5.27
N VAL A 143 -0.43 0.52 5.39
CA VAL A 143 -1.32 1.51 6.02
C VAL A 143 -2.61 1.70 5.22
N GLY A 144 -2.59 1.60 3.89
CA GLY A 144 -3.77 1.79 3.04
C GLY A 144 -4.76 0.61 3.01
N LEU A 145 -4.42 -0.54 3.63
CA LEU A 145 -5.28 -1.73 3.57
C LEU A 145 -6.66 -1.53 4.19
N LYS A 146 -7.65 -2.25 3.63
CA LYS A 146 -9.00 -2.39 4.18
C LYS A 146 -8.98 -3.27 5.43
N GLU A 147 -9.88 -3.00 6.36
CA GLU A 147 -10.05 -3.85 7.54
C GLU A 147 -10.35 -5.31 7.15
N GLY A 148 -9.78 -6.25 7.90
CA GLY A 148 -9.87 -7.69 7.63
C GLY A 148 -8.86 -8.20 6.60
N TYR A 149 -8.17 -7.33 5.87
CA TYR A 149 -7.09 -7.71 4.96
C TYR A 149 -5.75 -7.68 5.69
N ARG A 150 -4.93 -8.71 5.44
CA ARG A 150 -3.55 -8.79 5.90
C ARG A 150 -2.61 -8.70 4.71
N PHE A 151 -1.77 -7.67 4.71
CA PHE A 151 -0.70 -7.48 3.74
C PHE A 151 0.27 -8.66 3.78
N ARG A 152 0.71 -9.12 2.60
CA ARG A 152 1.73 -10.17 2.47
C ARG A 152 2.96 -9.66 1.74
N ALA A 153 2.79 -9.19 0.51
CA ALA A 153 3.88 -8.70 -0.32
C ALA A 153 3.37 -7.76 -1.41
N VAL A 154 4.24 -6.86 -1.90
CA VAL A 154 4.03 -6.20 -3.20
C VAL A 154 4.62 -7.09 -4.29
N VAL A 155 3.87 -7.29 -5.37
CA VAL A 155 4.17 -8.30 -6.39
C VAL A 155 4.37 -7.70 -7.78
N GLY A 156 3.93 -6.46 -8.00
CA GLY A 156 4.08 -5.80 -9.29
C GLY A 156 3.50 -4.40 -9.33
N ILE A 157 3.46 -3.85 -10.55
CA ILE A 157 2.84 -2.58 -10.89
C ILE A 157 1.70 -2.84 -11.87
N ASP A 158 0.52 -2.30 -11.57
CA ASP A 158 -0.62 -2.30 -12.47
C ASP A 158 -0.63 -1.01 -13.30
N TYR A 159 -1.04 -1.12 -14.55
CA TYR A 159 -1.20 0.02 -15.47
C TYR A 159 -2.68 0.24 -15.81
N GLY A 160 -3.58 -0.36 -15.03
CA GLY A 160 -5.01 -0.34 -15.29
C GLY A 160 -5.30 -1.06 -16.61
N ARG A 161 -5.95 -0.35 -17.54
CA ARG A 161 -6.32 -0.91 -18.85
C ARG A 161 -5.37 -0.51 -19.98
N GLU A 162 -4.30 0.24 -19.68
CA GLU A 162 -3.38 0.71 -20.72
C GLU A 162 -2.51 -0.42 -21.26
N ARG A 163 -2.11 -1.36 -20.40
CA ARG A 163 -1.31 -2.55 -20.74
C ARG A 163 -1.35 -3.59 -19.63
N ASP A 164 -0.79 -4.75 -19.91
CA ASP A 164 -0.61 -5.84 -18.94
C ASP A 164 0.23 -5.39 -17.73
N PRO A 165 -0.06 -5.92 -16.53
CA PRO A 165 0.68 -5.59 -15.32
C PRO A 165 2.11 -6.13 -15.35
N ASP A 166 3.03 -5.34 -14.79
CA ASP A 166 4.42 -5.75 -14.62
C ASP A 166 4.58 -6.48 -13.29
N LEU A 167 4.70 -7.81 -13.33
CA LEU A 167 5.15 -8.61 -12.19
C LEU A 167 6.68 -8.56 -12.07
N PHE A 168 7.20 -8.51 -10.84
CA PHE A 168 8.65 -8.42 -10.65
C PHE A 168 9.38 -9.68 -11.13
N ARG A 169 10.39 -9.50 -11.99
CA ARG A 169 11.35 -10.56 -12.34
C ARG A 169 12.39 -10.79 -11.26
N THR A 170 12.69 -9.77 -10.47
CA THR A 170 13.53 -9.90 -9.27
C THR A 170 12.95 -9.12 -8.11
N TRP A 171 12.99 -9.68 -6.91
CA TRP A 171 12.69 -8.99 -5.66
C TRP A 171 13.92 -8.98 -4.75
N ASN A 172 14.32 -7.79 -4.30
CA ASN A 172 15.55 -7.57 -3.51
C ASN A 172 16.82 -8.15 -4.16
N GLY A 173 16.87 -8.22 -5.50
CA GLY A 173 18.00 -8.80 -6.24
C GLY A 173 17.93 -10.32 -6.48
N HIS A 174 16.88 -10.99 -6.01
CA HIS A 174 16.70 -12.44 -6.17
C HIS A 174 15.51 -12.76 -7.06
N GLU A 175 15.54 -13.91 -7.74
CA GLU A 175 14.38 -14.42 -8.46
C GLU A 175 13.23 -14.73 -7.48
N PRO A 176 12.03 -14.16 -7.69
CA PRO A 176 10.89 -14.38 -6.82
C PRO A 176 10.17 -15.65 -7.20
N MET A 177 9.51 -16.26 -6.21
CA MET A 177 8.54 -17.32 -6.43
C MET A 177 7.19 -16.84 -5.95
N TYR A 178 6.24 -16.84 -6.88
CA TYR A 178 4.86 -16.47 -6.63
C TYR A 178 4.13 -17.66 -6.01
N ILE A 179 3.48 -17.43 -4.88
CA ILE A 179 2.57 -18.39 -4.28
C ILE A 179 1.19 -18.12 -4.86
N LEU A 180 0.58 -19.12 -5.49
CA LEU A 180 -0.74 -19.01 -6.11
C LEU A 180 -1.80 -19.73 -5.27
N ASP A 181 -3.05 -19.27 -5.32
CA ASP A 181 -4.20 -20.03 -4.80
C ASP A 181 -4.67 -21.11 -5.78
N GLU A 182 -5.77 -21.79 -5.42
CA GLU A 182 -6.38 -22.84 -6.24
C GLU A 182 -6.91 -22.31 -7.59
N GLU A 183 -7.21 -21.01 -7.67
CA GLU A 183 -7.64 -20.32 -8.88
C GLU A 183 -6.49 -19.70 -9.68
N GLY A 184 -5.24 -19.86 -9.24
CA GLY A 184 -4.05 -19.34 -9.93
C GLY A 184 -3.76 -17.86 -9.66
N ARG A 185 -4.40 -17.24 -8.67
CA ARG A 185 -4.16 -15.83 -8.29
C ARG A 185 -2.97 -15.71 -7.36
N VAL A 186 -2.22 -14.62 -7.49
CA VAL A 186 -1.03 -14.36 -6.66
C VAL A 186 -1.43 -14.03 -5.22
N MET A 187 -0.98 -14.87 -4.30
CA MET A 187 -1.24 -14.79 -2.85
C MET A 187 -0.02 -14.42 -2.02
N ASP A 188 1.18 -14.53 -2.56
CA ASP A 188 2.41 -14.11 -1.89
C ASP A 188 3.59 -14.04 -2.86
N LEU A 189 4.68 -13.43 -2.41
CA LEU A 189 5.98 -13.41 -3.09
C LEU A 189 7.07 -13.76 -2.09
N VAL A 190 7.84 -14.81 -2.39
CA VAL A 190 8.98 -15.26 -1.57
C VAL A 190 10.25 -15.32 -2.40
N THR A 191 11.40 -15.02 -1.78
CA THR A 191 12.72 -15.17 -2.42
C THR A 191 13.47 -16.36 -1.80
N GLY A 192 14.45 -16.90 -2.52
CA GLY A 192 15.24 -18.07 -2.09
C GLY A 192 15.82 -17.93 -0.67
N ASP A 193 16.27 -16.73 -0.31
CA ASP A 193 16.88 -16.42 0.98
C ASP A 193 15.89 -16.51 2.15
N GLN A 194 14.60 -16.24 1.90
CA GLN A 194 13.53 -16.38 2.89
C GLN A 194 13.12 -17.84 3.14
N ARG A 195 13.49 -18.78 2.26
CA ARG A 195 13.26 -20.21 2.49
C ARG A 195 14.09 -20.71 3.67
N HIS A 196 15.32 -20.24 3.80
CA HIS A 196 16.22 -20.70 4.86
C HIS A 196 15.91 -20.09 6.23
N SER A 197 15.26 -18.93 6.29
CA SER A 197 14.83 -18.33 7.57
C SER A 197 13.58 -19.01 8.13
N THR A 198 12.62 -19.37 7.27
CA THR A 198 11.41 -20.12 7.67
C THR A 198 11.72 -21.58 8.02
N GLU A 199 12.64 -22.25 7.32
CA GLU A 199 13.12 -23.59 7.71
C GLU A 199 13.83 -23.58 9.07
N ARG A 200 14.57 -22.51 9.40
CA ARG A 200 15.20 -22.34 10.72
C ARG A 200 14.19 -22.02 11.83
N ALA A 201 13.11 -21.28 11.52
CA ALA A 201 12.03 -21.01 12.46
C ALA A 201 11.15 -22.25 12.73
N HIS A 202 10.85 -23.04 11.69
CA HIS A 202 10.09 -24.29 11.85
C HIS A 202 10.87 -25.38 12.60
N ARG A 203 12.20 -25.41 12.52
CA ARG A 203 13.02 -26.31 13.35
C ARG A 203 13.04 -25.93 14.83
N ARG A 204 12.73 -24.68 15.20
CA ARG A 204 12.66 -24.25 16.61
C ARG A 204 11.28 -24.46 17.27
N HIS A 205 10.21 -24.61 16.49
CA HIS A 205 8.86 -24.88 17.02
C HIS A 205 8.38 -26.34 16.88
N ALA A 206 9.05 -27.18 16.09
CA ALA A 206 8.68 -28.60 15.92
C ALA A 206 9.03 -29.50 17.14
N GLY A 207 9.39 -28.92 18.29
CA GLY A 207 9.77 -29.66 19.49
C GLY A 207 8.63 -29.97 20.47
N ARG A 208 7.43 -29.37 20.34
CA ARG A 208 6.47 -29.40 21.47
C ARG A 208 5.02 -29.84 21.24
N ASP A 209 4.59 -30.23 20.03
CA ASP A 209 3.18 -30.63 19.84
C ASP A 209 2.89 -31.74 18.80
N SER A 210 3.86 -32.63 18.55
CA SER A 210 3.70 -33.71 17.55
C SER A 210 2.90 -34.92 18.02
N THR A 211 2.64 -35.05 19.33
CA THR A 211 1.90 -36.19 19.92
C THR A 211 0.39 -36.00 19.80
N THR A 212 -0.09 -34.78 19.96
CA THR A 212 -1.52 -34.41 19.92
C THR A 212 -2.09 -34.56 18.50
N GLY A 213 -1.35 -34.11 17.48
CA GLY A 213 -1.72 -34.26 16.07
C GLY A 213 -1.76 -35.70 15.58
N LYS A 214 -0.79 -36.54 15.99
CA LYS A 214 -0.75 -37.96 15.63
C LYS A 214 -1.94 -38.73 16.24
N ARG A 215 -2.35 -38.41 17.46
CA ARG A 215 -3.52 -39.02 18.12
C ARG A 215 -4.83 -38.66 17.41
N ARG A 216 -5.00 -37.39 17.02
CA ARG A 216 -6.18 -36.91 16.28
C ARG A 216 -6.31 -37.56 14.90
N ARG A 217 -5.18 -37.74 14.19
CA ARG A 217 -5.13 -38.39 12.87
C ARG A 217 -5.47 -39.89 12.93
N ARG A 218 -5.02 -40.59 13.98
CA ARG A 218 -5.37 -42.01 14.22
C ARG A 218 -6.86 -42.20 14.54
N MET A 219 -7.45 -41.32 15.36
CA MET A 219 -8.89 -41.38 15.65
C MET A 219 -9.75 -41.12 14.39
N ALA A 220 -9.36 -40.16 13.55
CA ALA A 220 -10.04 -39.90 12.28
C ALA A 220 -9.96 -41.09 11.30
N GLN A 221 -8.82 -41.79 11.25
CA GLN A 221 -8.67 -43.00 10.42
C GLN A 221 -9.48 -44.19 10.96
N GLN A 222 -9.57 -44.38 12.27
CA GLN A 222 -10.42 -45.42 12.88
C GLN A 222 -11.92 -45.17 12.64
N SER A 223 -12.36 -43.92 12.74
CA SER A 223 -13.76 -43.54 12.46
C SER A 223 -14.15 -43.83 11.00
N ARG A 224 -13.25 -43.52 10.04
CA ARG A 224 -13.50 -43.78 8.61
C ARG A 224 -13.55 -45.27 8.27
N ARG A 225 -12.85 -46.13 9.01
CA ARG A 225 -12.93 -47.59 8.85
C ARG A 225 -14.22 -48.18 9.40
N ARG A 226 -14.82 -47.57 10.44
CA ARG A 226 -16.10 -48.03 11.01
C ARG A 226 -17.31 -47.67 10.14
N ASN A 227 -17.30 -46.52 9.47
CA ASN A 227 -18.39 -46.11 8.56
C ASN A 227 -18.29 -46.72 7.14
N ARG A 228 -17.40 -47.69 6.93
CA ARG A 228 -17.24 -48.41 5.65
C ARG A 228 -17.61 -49.90 5.73
N ARG A 229 -18.20 -50.34 6.85
CA ARG A 229 -18.91 -51.61 6.98
C ARG A 229 -20.38 -51.30 7.15
#